data_AF-A0A2V8IPY4-F1
#
_entry.id   AF-A0A2V8IPY4-F1
#
_cell.length_a   1.000
_cell.length_b   1.000
_cell.length_c   1.000
_cell.angle_alpha   90.00
_cell.angle_beta   90.00
_cell.angle_gamma   90.00
#
_symmetry.space_group_name_H-M   'P 1'
#
loop_
_entity.id
_entity.type
_entity.pdbx_description
1 polymer ?
#
loop_
_entity_poly.entity_id
_entity_poly.type
_entity_poly.pdbx_seq_one_letter_code
_entity_poly.pdbx_strand_id
1 'polypeptide(L)'
;MIKRSLLVLFLSAVPLLAQQNPDFHREFPPFKIAGSLYWVGTADLAVYLINTPQGNILINSDFPEDVPAIKKSIAQLGFKYGDTKIILASHAHGDHDAAVGIIKKETGARLMIMDADVADTESNAQGRPAAKVDRVLPEARNSSRV
;
A
#
# COMPACT_ATOMS: atom_id res chain seq x y z
N MET A 1 57.15 37.15 1.32
CA MET A 1 56.45 36.48 0.20
C MET A 1 55.53 35.41 0.77
N ILE A 2 54.25 35.72 0.98
CA ILE A 2 53.28 34.81 1.61
C ILE A 2 52.47 34.14 0.49
N LYS A 3 52.70 32.84 0.25
CA LYS A 3 51.89 32.03 -0.68
C LYS A 3 50.59 31.66 0.02
N ARG A 4 49.48 32.26 -0.40
CA ARG A 4 48.13 31.90 0.06
C ARG A 4 47.68 30.64 -0.69
N SER A 5 47.79 29.48 -0.06
CA SER A 5 47.13 28.27 -0.54
C SER A 5 45.63 28.40 -0.27
N LEU A 6 44.85 28.42 -1.34
CA LEU A 6 43.38 28.41 -1.30
C LEU A 6 42.93 26.96 -1.10
N LEU A 7 42.52 26.61 0.12
CA LEU A 7 41.89 25.32 0.41
C LEU A 7 40.44 25.39 -0.05
N VAL A 8 40.13 24.77 -1.19
CA VAL A 8 38.73 24.61 -1.65
C VAL A 8 38.15 23.40 -0.92
N LEU A 9 37.25 23.68 0.03
CA LEU A 9 36.48 22.68 0.74
C LEU A 9 35.31 22.24 -0.16
N PHE A 10 35.39 21.06 -0.76
CA PHE A 10 34.24 20.43 -1.40
C PHE A 10 33.28 19.94 -0.31
N LEU A 11 32.21 20.70 -0.06
CA LEU A 11 31.10 20.25 0.77
C LEU A 11 30.25 19.29 -0.10
N SER A 12 30.51 18.00 -0.02
CA SER A 12 29.62 16.98 -0.59
C SER A 12 28.32 16.99 0.22
N ALA A 13 27.30 17.64 -0.31
CA ALA A 13 25.93 17.47 0.16
C ALA A 13 25.51 16.03 -0.17
N VAL A 14 25.75 15.10 0.76
CA VAL A 14 25.13 13.78 0.70
C VAL A 14 23.64 14.03 0.94
N PRO A 15 22.74 13.77 -0.04
CA PRO A 15 21.33 13.83 0.25
C PRO A 15 21.09 12.76 1.30
N LEU A 16 20.66 13.18 2.49
CA LEU A 16 20.15 12.27 3.51
C LEU A 16 18.83 11.73 2.96
N LEU A 17 18.90 10.76 2.04
CA LEU A 17 17.76 9.93 1.73
C LEU A 17 17.40 9.28 3.05
N ALA A 18 16.25 9.67 3.62
CA ALA A 18 15.71 9.03 4.80
C ALA A 18 15.73 7.53 4.51
N GLN A 19 16.54 6.78 5.27
CA GLN A 19 16.64 5.34 5.09
C GLN A 19 15.25 4.77 5.38
N GLN A 20 14.55 4.36 4.33
CA GLN A 20 13.24 3.73 4.48
C GLN A 20 13.41 2.43 5.26
N ASN A 21 12.43 2.11 6.12
CA ASN A 21 12.48 0.91 6.94
C ASN A 21 12.62 -0.32 6.01
N PRO A 22 13.71 -1.12 6.10
CA PRO A 22 13.87 -2.28 5.22
C PRO A 22 12.76 -3.32 5.41
N ASP A 23 12.07 -3.30 6.55
CA ASP A 23 10.96 -4.21 6.84
C ASP A 23 9.69 -3.88 6.04
N PHE A 24 9.63 -2.71 5.38
CA PHE A 24 8.55 -2.37 4.47
C PHE A 24 8.41 -3.37 3.31
N HIS A 25 9.53 -3.90 2.82
CA HIS A 25 9.56 -4.81 1.67
C HIS A 25 9.95 -6.24 2.04
N ARG A 26 10.26 -6.47 3.32
CA ARG A 26 10.70 -7.79 3.77
C ARG A 26 9.49 -8.73 3.80
N GLU A 27 9.54 -9.80 3.01
CA GLU A 27 8.51 -10.85 3.05
C GLU A 27 8.27 -11.34 4.49
N PHE A 28 7.01 -11.60 4.81
CA PHE A 28 6.59 -12.12 6.11
C PHE A 28 5.64 -13.30 5.93
N PRO A 29 5.74 -14.37 6.76
CA PRO A 29 4.83 -15.50 6.65
C PRO A 29 3.37 -15.06 6.82
N PRO A 30 2.46 -15.42 5.88
CA PRO A 30 1.06 -15.08 6.04
C PRO A 30 0.41 -15.94 7.12
N PHE A 31 -0.57 -15.37 7.81
CA PHE A 31 -1.25 -16.08 8.88
C PHE A 31 -2.69 -15.63 9.06
N LYS A 32 -3.48 -16.50 9.69
CA LYS A 32 -4.86 -16.21 10.06
C LYS A 32 -4.87 -15.40 11.36
N ILE A 33 -5.50 -14.23 11.34
CA ILE A 33 -5.65 -13.37 12.51
C ILE A 33 -6.85 -13.85 13.34
N ALA A 34 -8.05 -13.81 12.75
CA ALA A 34 -9.29 -14.23 13.39
C ALA A 34 -10.38 -14.48 12.35
N GLY A 35 -11.26 -15.46 12.56
CA GLY A 35 -12.44 -15.66 11.70
C GLY A 35 -12.10 -15.84 10.21
N SER A 36 -12.40 -14.84 9.38
CA SER A 36 -12.05 -14.79 7.96
C SER A 36 -11.03 -13.70 7.59
N LEU A 37 -10.34 -13.14 8.58
CA LEU A 37 -9.32 -12.11 8.45
C LEU A 37 -7.91 -12.72 8.51
N TYR A 38 -7.07 -12.33 7.56
CA TYR A 38 -5.70 -12.83 7.38
C TYR A 38 -4.73 -11.69 7.16
N TRP A 39 -3.49 -11.89 7.62
CA TRP A 39 -2.34 -11.07 7.25
C TRP A 39 -1.72 -11.61 5.96
N VAL A 40 -1.53 -10.74 4.98
CA VAL A 40 -0.86 -11.07 3.71
C VAL A 40 0.18 -10.02 3.29
N GLY A 41 0.45 -9.02 4.14
CA GLY A 41 1.42 -7.96 3.91
C GLY A 41 2.86 -8.36 4.22
N THR A 42 3.72 -7.36 4.26
CA THR A 42 5.15 -7.53 4.55
C THR A 42 5.41 -7.60 6.05
N ALA A 43 6.66 -7.45 6.48
CA ALA A 43 7.02 -7.55 7.89
C ALA A 43 6.53 -6.35 8.74
N ASP A 44 6.32 -5.19 8.12
CA ASP A 44 5.91 -3.97 8.82
C ASP A 44 4.68 -3.30 8.16
N LEU A 45 4.44 -3.52 6.87
CA LEU A 45 3.28 -2.95 6.18
C LEU A 45 2.12 -3.92 6.18
N ALA A 46 1.03 -3.46 6.78
CA ALA A 46 -0.17 -4.25 6.97
C ALA A 46 -1.01 -4.29 5.70
N VAL A 47 -1.07 -5.47 5.07
CA VAL A 47 -2.08 -5.81 4.07
C VAL A 47 -2.94 -6.93 4.62
N TYR A 48 -4.25 -6.68 4.63
CA TYR A 48 -5.22 -7.65 5.14
C TYR A 48 -6.01 -8.27 4.01
N LEU A 49 -6.27 -9.57 4.13
CA LEU A 49 -7.22 -10.28 3.29
C LEU A 49 -8.43 -10.67 4.15
N ILE A 50 -9.62 -10.30 3.72
CA ILE A 50 -10.87 -10.83 4.26
C ILE A 50 -11.47 -11.76 3.21
N ASN A 51 -11.54 -13.05 3.52
CA ASN A 51 -12.10 -14.06 2.62
C ASN A 51 -13.61 -14.22 2.86
N THR A 52 -14.40 -14.26 1.77
CA THR A 52 -15.84 -14.54 1.83
C THR A 52 -16.23 -15.55 0.74
N PRO A 53 -17.39 -16.21 0.83
CA PRO A 53 -17.88 -17.07 -0.25
C PRO A 53 -18.08 -16.36 -1.60
N GLN A 54 -18.18 -15.02 -1.61
CA GLN A 54 -18.36 -14.20 -2.81
C GLN A 54 -17.04 -13.68 -3.40
N GLY A 55 -15.91 -14.02 -2.76
CA GLY A 55 -14.57 -13.56 -3.10
C GLY A 55 -13.91 -12.77 -1.97
N ASN A 56 -12.72 -12.26 -2.25
CA ASN A 56 -11.88 -11.60 -1.26
C ASN A 56 -12.05 -10.08 -1.25
N ILE A 57 -11.82 -9.50 -0.09
CA ILE A 57 -11.60 -8.07 0.11
C ILE A 57 -10.14 -7.90 0.53
N LEU A 58 -9.39 -7.07 -0.18
CA LEU A 58 -8.03 -6.70 0.19
C LEU A 58 -8.04 -5.29 0.81
N ILE A 59 -7.33 -5.10 1.91
CA ILE A 59 -7.14 -3.80 2.57
C ILE A 59 -5.66 -3.44 2.49
N ASN A 60 -5.36 -2.27 1.95
CA ASN A 60 -4.05 -1.78 1.54
C ASN A 60 -3.46 -2.61 0.37
N SER A 61 -2.31 -2.15 -0.13
CA SER A 61 -1.64 -2.70 -1.32
C SER A 61 -0.11 -2.59 -1.27
N ASP A 62 0.41 -1.85 -0.29
CA ASP A 62 1.82 -1.47 -0.16
C ASP A 62 2.38 -0.86 -1.46
N PHE A 63 3.62 -1.21 -1.83
CA PHE A 63 4.28 -0.72 -3.03
C PHE A 63 4.13 -1.70 -4.23
N PRO A 64 4.25 -1.22 -5.48
CA PRO A 64 4.22 -2.07 -6.67
C PRO A 64 5.14 -3.30 -6.62
N GLU A 65 6.34 -3.15 -6.06
CA GLU A 65 7.33 -4.20 -5.88
C GLU A 65 6.92 -5.29 -4.87
N ASP A 66 5.97 -5.00 -3.97
CA ASP A 66 5.51 -5.91 -2.92
C ASP A 66 4.32 -6.77 -3.37
N VAL A 67 3.64 -6.41 -4.47
CA VAL A 67 2.52 -7.17 -5.04
C VAL A 67 2.84 -8.66 -5.25
N PRO A 68 4.02 -9.07 -5.75
CA PRO A 68 4.41 -10.49 -5.83
C PRO A 68 4.40 -11.20 -4.47
N ALA A 69 4.88 -10.54 -3.41
CA ALA A 69 4.87 -11.10 -2.05
C ALA A 69 3.43 -11.27 -1.54
N ILE A 70 2.57 -10.27 -1.75
CA ILE A 70 1.14 -10.34 -1.39
C ILE A 70 0.45 -11.51 -2.13
N LYS A 71 0.69 -11.66 -3.44
CA LYS A 71 0.15 -12.79 -4.24
C LYS A 71 0.58 -14.14 -3.68
N LYS A 72 1.87 -14.27 -3.34
CA LYS A 72 2.45 -15.48 -2.74
C LYS A 72 1.80 -15.77 -1.38
N SER A 73 1.65 -14.76 -0.54
CA SER A 73 1.00 -14.85 0.77
C SER A 73 -0.44 -15.35 0.67
N ILE A 74 -1.24 -14.77 -0.24
CA ILE A 74 -2.62 -15.19 -0.51
C ILE A 74 -2.66 -16.66 -0.95
N ALA A 75 -1.76 -17.07 -1.85
CA ALA A 75 -1.69 -18.43 -2.35
C ALA A 75 -1.30 -19.45 -1.26
N GLN A 76 -0.35 -19.11 -0.38
CA GLN A 76 0.07 -19.97 0.74
C GLN A 76 -1.06 -20.25 1.74
N LEU A 77 -2.00 -19.31 1.89
CA LEU A 77 -3.21 -19.50 2.69
C LEU A 77 -4.31 -20.30 1.98
N GLY A 78 -4.09 -20.72 0.73
CA GLY A 78 -5.05 -21.49 -0.06
C GLY A 78 -6.11 -20.63 -0.77
N PHE A 79 -5.94 -19.31 -0.80
CA PHE A 79 -6.84 -18.40 -1.52
C PHE A 79 -6.28 -18.07 -2.91
N LYS A 80 -7.14 -17.52 -3.78
CA LYS A 80 -6.73 -17.08 -5.11
C LYS A 80 -6.72 -15.56 -5.16
N TYR A 81 -5.61 -15.00 -5.63
CA TYR A 81 -5.47 -13.56 -5.84
C TYR A 81 -6.56 -13.00 -6.78
N GLY A 82 -6.88 -13.70 -7.87
CA GLY A 82 -7.94 -13.32 -8.81
C GLY A 82 -9.37 -13.36 -8.24
N ASP A 83 -9.57 -13.94 -7.05
CA ASP A 83 -10.85 -13.90 -6.35
C ASP A 83 -11.06 -12.59 -5.58
N THR A 84 -10.09 -11.67 -5.58
CA THR A 84 -10.24 -10.32 -5.03
C THR A 84 -11.30 -9.54 -5.79
N LYS A 85 -12.35 -9.08 -5.09
CA LYS A 85 -13.49 -8.35 -5.66
C LYS A 85 -13.56 -6.90 -5.19
N ILE A 86 -12.96 -6.60 -4.04
CA ILE A 86 -12.93 -5.26 -3.44
C ILE A 86 -11.51 -4.97 -2.98
N ILE A 87 -11.05 -3.75 -3.27
CA ILE A 87 -9.84 -3.16 -2.69
C ILE A 87 -10.27 -1.97 -1.86
N LEU A 88 -9.80 -1.92 -0.62
CA LEU A 88 -9.90 -0.78 0.29
C LEU A 88 -8.48 -0.29 0.58
N ALA A 89 -8.32 0.99 0.88
CA ALA A 89 -7.10 1.52 1.48
C ALA A 89 -7.46 2.18 2.82
N SER A 90 -6.56 2.07 3.78
CA SER A 90 -6.72 2.73 5.08
C SER A 90 -6.53 4.24 5.01
N HIS A 91 -5.60 4.70 4.17
CA HIS A 91 -5.34 6.11 3.84
C HIS A 91 -4.41 6.21 2.61
N ALA A 92 -4.36 7.38 1.96
CA ALA A 92 -3.69 7.56 0.66
C ALA A 92 -2.15 7.78 0.70
N HIS A 93 -1.43 7.10 1.60
CA HIS A 93 0.05 7.18 1.66
C HIS A 93 0.75 6.08 0.86
N GLY A 94 1.98 6.41 0.42
CA GLY A 94 2.87 5.61 -0.44
C GLY A 94 2.87 4.12 -0.11
N ASP A 95 3.19 3.88 1.14
CA ASP A 95 3.37 2.61 1.83
C ASP A 95 2.08 1.80 2.04
N HIS A 96 0.91 2.31 1.68
CA HIS A 96 -0.35 1.57 1.83
C HIS A 96 -1.19 1.49 0.56
N ASP A 97 -1.03 2.46 -0.34
CA ASP A 97 -1.94 2.64 -1.48
C ASP A 97 -1.23 2.65 -2.84
N ALA A 98 0.11 2.58 -2.89
CA ALA A 98 0.83 2.76 -4.16
C ALA A 98 0.57 1.67 -5.20
N ALA A 99 0.10 0.48 -4.82
CA ALA A 99 -0.15 -0.61 -5.76
C ALA A 99 -1.64 -0.85 -6.09
N VAL A 100 -2.59 -0.06 -5.58
CA VAL A 100 -4.03 -0.32 -5.80
C VAL A 100 -4.41 -0.36 -7.28
N GLY A 101 -3.77 0.47 -8.13
CA GLY A 101 -4.00 0.46 -9.57
C GLY A 101 -3.54 -0.81 -10.27
N ILE A 102 -2.43 -1.40 -9.82
CA ILE A 102 -1.92 -2.68 -10.32
C ILE A 102 -2.89 -3.79 -9.93
N ILE A 103 -3.26 -3.85 -8.64
CA ILE A 103 -4.14 -4.89 -8.12
C ILE A 103 -5.51 -4.82 -8.78
N LYS A 104 -6.06 -3.60 -8.91
CA LYS A 104 -7.32 -3.36 -9.62
C LYS A 104 -7.26 -3.87 -11.06
N LYS A 105 -6.22 -3.53 -11.81
CA LYS A 105 -6.06 -3.93 -13.21
C LYS A 105 -5.96 -5.46 -13.36
N GLU A 106 -5.23 -6.12 -12.48
CA GLU A 106 -5.00 -7.56 -12.58
C GLU A 106 -6.19 -8.41 -12.12
N THR A 107 -6.99 -7.91 -11.18
CA THR A 107 -8.10 -8.66 -10.56
C THR A 107 -9.48 -8.26 -11.09
N GLY A 108 -9.61 -7.06 -11.65
CA GLY A 108 -10.92 -6.45 -11.94
C GLY A 108 -11.71 -6.08 -10.69
N ALA A 109 -11.07 -6.04 -9.51
CA ALA A 109 -11.71 -5.64 -8.26
C ALA A 109 -12.17 -4.17 -8.31
N ARG A 110 -13.20 -3.86 -7.52
CA ARG A 110 -13.66 -2.48 -7.32
C ARG A 110 -12.81 -1.80 -6.25
N LEU A 111 -12.21 -0.67 -6.59
CA LEU A 111 -11.51 0.20 -5.65
C LEU A 111 -12.53 1.10 -4.94
N MET A 112 -12.61 1.00 -3.61
CA MET A 112 -13.50 1.82 -2.80
C MET A 112 -12.70 2.57 -1.74
N ILE A 113 -12.81 3.89 -1.74
CA ILE A 113 -11.93 4.79 -0.98
C ILE A 113 -12.78 5.83 -0.26
N MET A 114 -12.33 6.24 0.93
CA MET A 114 -12.95 7.33 1.70
C MET A 114 -12.87 8.64 0.92
N ASP A 115 -13.94 9.44 0.94
CA ASP A 115 -14.06 10.69 0.17
C ASP A 115 -12.83 11.60 0.27
N ALA A 116 -12.31 11.78 1.48
CA ALA A 116 -11.14 12.62 1.76
C ALA A 116 -9.86 12.18 1.03
N ASP A 117 -9.71 10.89 0.74
CA ASP A 117 -8.51 10.28 0.15
C ASP A 117 -8.62 10.05 -1.37
N VAL A 118 -9.78 10.31 -1.97
CA VAL A 118 -10.02 10.01 -3.40
C VAL A 118 -9.03 10.77 -4.29
N ALA A 119 -8.84 12.07 -4.04
CA ALA A 119 -7.97 12.89 -4.89
C ALA A 119 -6.52 12.40 -4.88
N ASP A 120 -6.02 11.99 -3.71
CA ASP A 120 -4.65 11.50 -3.55
C ASP A 120 -4.48 10.08 -4.09
N THR A 121 -5.47 9.21 -3.89
CA THR A 121 -5.48 7.83 -4.41
C THR A 121 -5.54 7.79 -5.94
N GLU A 122 -6.33 8.68 -6.56
CA GLU A 122 -6.41 8.78 -8.03
C GLU A 122 -5.21 9.47 -8.68
N SER A 123 -4.34 10.10 -7.87
CA SER A 123 -3.19 10.83 -8.33
C SER A 123 -2.10 9.90 -8.89
N ASN A 124 -1.45 10.32 -9.97
CA ASN A 124 -0.21 9.69 -10.44
C ASN A 124 1.05 10.37 -9.88
N ALA A 125 0.88 11.27 -8.90
CA ALA A 125 1.99 11.91 -8.22
C ALA A 125 2.91 10.84 -7.60
N GLN A 126 4.20 11.19 -7.48
CA GLN A 126 5.24 10.28 -6.99
C GLN A 126 5.39 8.97 -7.80
N GLY A 127 4.91 8.92 -9.05
CA GLY A 127 5.10 7.77 -9.95
C GLY A 127 4.12 6.62 -9.71
N ARG A 128 3.06 6.85 -8.93
CA ARG A 128 2.05 5.85 -8.60
C ARG A 128 1.21 5.50 -9.83
N PRO A 129 0.92 4.21 -10.07
CA PRO A 129 -0.07 3.82 -11.08
C PRO A 129 -1.45 4.36 -10.71
N ALA A 130 -1.89 5.42 -11.37
CA ALA A 130 -3.20 6.01 -11.12
C ALA A 130 -4.32 4.95 -11.25
N ALA A 131 -5.23 4.95 -10.28
CA ALA A 131 -6.39 4.08 -10.26
C ALA A 131 -7.64 4.92 -10.04
N LYS A 132 -8.63 4.81 -10.93
CA LYS A 132 -9.93 5.45 -10.68
C LYS A 132 -10.65 4.76 -9.53
N VAL A 133 -11.23 5.53 -8.62
CA VAL A 133 -12.07 5.02 -7.54
C VAL A 133 -13.43 4.65 -8.14
N ASP A 134 -13.86 3.39 -7.93
CA ASP A 134 -15.15 2.91 -8.44
C ASP A 134 -16.30 3.25 -7.50
N ARG A 135 -16.01 3.46 -6.22
CA ARG A 135 -16.99 3.85 -5.21
C ARG A 135 -16.36 4.72 -4.13
N VAL A 136 -16.90 5.92 -3.98
CA VAL A 136 -16.56 6.80 -2.85
C VAL A 136 -17.33 6.34 -1.60
N LEU A 137 -16.61 6.19 -0.50
CA LEU A 137 -17.14 5.86 0.82
C LEU A 137 -17.30 7.16 1.62
N PRO A 138 -18.50 7.45 2.17
CA PRO A 138 -18.68 8.63 3.00
C PRO A 138 -18.04 8.43 4.37
N GLU A 139 -17.64 9.53 4.99
CA GLU A 139 -17.32 9.54 6.42
C GLU A 139 -18.49 8.94 7.22
N ALA A 140 -18.19 8.09 8.20
CA ALA A 140 -19.19 7.61 9.12
C ALA A 140 -19.76 8.80 9.89
N ARG A 141 -21.07 9.03 9.80
CA ARG A 141 -21.73 10.05 10.62
C ARG A 141 -21.54 9.67 12.08
N ASN A 142 -20.94 10.56 12.86
CA ASN A 142 -20.72 10.36 14.28
C ASN A 142 -22.05 9.96 14.95
N SER A 143 -22.12 8.72 15.45
CA SER A 143 -23.35 8.15 16.04
C SER A 143 -23.59 8.65 17.47
N SER A 144 -22.95 9.74 17.89
CA SER A 144 -23.11 10.37 19.21
C SER A 144 -24.50 11.03 19.43
N ARG A 145 -25.53 10.55 18.75
CA ARG A 145 -26.95 10.73 19.07
C ARG A 145 -27.55 9.34 19.33
N VAL A 146 -27.16 8.73 20.43
CA VAL A 146 -27.92 7.67 21.10
C VAL A 146 -28.40 8.23 22.42
#